data_AF-A0A2V2GJN3-F1
#
_entry.id   AF-A0A2V2GJN3-F1
#
_cell.length_a   1.000
_cell.length_b   1.000
_cell.length_c   1.000
_cell.angle_alpha   90.00
_cell.angle_beta   90.00
_cell.angle_gamma   90.00
#
_symmetry.space_group_name_H-M   'P 1'
#
loop_
_entity.id
_entity.type
_entity.pdbx_description
1 polymer ?
#
loop_
_entity_poly.entity_id
_entity_poly.type
_entity_poly.pdbx_seq_one_letter_code
_entity_poly.pdbx_strand_id
1 'polypeptide(L)'
;MKQEFDIWRNQILQNPQNISPLKFGMSQDEVMKIFGKPDAVSTMRSRGKPMILKYQDMELHFDGKAHHGLHLIYSDDEIELSITAEDEERSKPYESL
;
A
#
# COMPACT_ATOMS: atom_id res chain seq x y z
N MET A 1 18.01 6.16 -3.45
CA MET A 1 16.72 6.69 -2.99
C MET A 1 15.70 6.77 -4.12
N LYS A 2 15.89 7.55 -5.21
CA LYS A 2 14.96 7.48 -6.37
C LYS A 2 15.11 6.21 -7.23
N GLN A 3 16.33 5.69 -7.41
CA GLN A 3 16.56 4.47 -8.18
C GLN A 3 15.80 3.23 -7.65
N GLU A 4 15.73 3.05 -6.33
CA GLU A 4 14.98 1.95 -5.71
C GLU A 4 13.47 2.05 -5.99
N PHE A 5 12.94 3.28 -5.99
CA PHE A 5 11.56 3.53 -6.35
C PHE A 5 11.31 3.23 -7.83
N ASP A 6 12.19 3.68 -8.74
CA ASP A 6 12.03 3.44 -10.17
C ASP A 6 12.06 1.94 -10.52
N ILE A 7 12.94 1.17 -9.86
CA ILE A 7 13.00 -0.29 -9.99
C ILE A 7 11.69 -0.92 -9.50
N TRP A 8 11.24 -0.53 -8.31
CA TRP A 8 10.00 -1.01 -7.72
C TRP A 8 8.76 -0.67 -8.57
N ARG A 9 8.66 0.56 -9.05
CA ARG A 9 7.58 1.04 -9.93
C ARG A 9 7.49 0.20 -11.19
N ASN A 10 8.63 -0.04 -11.85
CA ASN A 10 8.63 -0.88 -13.06
C ASN A 10 8.25 -2.33 -12.75
N GLN A 11 8.59 -2.86 -11.57
CA GLN A 11 8.20 -4.20 -11.16
C GLN A 11 6.68 -4.33 -10.95
N ILE A 12 6.07 -3.42 -10.17
CA ILE A 12 4.65 -3.49 -9.84
C ILE A 12 3.76 -3.23 -11.07
N LEU A 13 4.21 -2.39 -12.02
CA LEU A 13 3.51 -2.18 -13.29
C LEU A 13 3.50 -3.45 -14.17
N GLN A 14 4.51 -4.31 -14.08
CA GLN A 14 4.59 -5.55 -14.85
C GLN A 14 3.92 -6.73 -14.13
N ASN A 15 3.96 -6.74 -12.80
CA ASN A 15 3.32 -7.75 -11.95
C ASN A 15 2.66 -7.07 -10.74
N PRO A 16 1.39 -6.65 -10.85
CA PRO A 16 0.70 -5.89 -9.81
C PRO A 16 0.55 -6.62 -8.47
N GLN A 17 0.66 -7.96 -8.47
CA GLN A 17 0.63 -8.77 -7.24
C GLN A 17 1.96 -8.69 -6.47
N ASN A 18 3.08 -8.36 -7.13
CA ASN A 18 4.38 -8.28 -6.49
C ASN A 18 4.72 -6.86 -6.03
N ILE A 19 4.25 -6.52 -4.83
CA ILE A 19 4.46 -5.21 -4.21
C ILE A 19 5.79 -5.09 -3.44
N SER A 20 6.63 -6.14 -3.40
CA SER A 20 7.92 -6.15 -2.69
C SER A 20 8.83 -5.01 -3.17
N PRO A 21 9.50 -4.24 -2.29
CA PRO A 21 9.74 -4.56 -0.87
C PRO A 21 8.64 -4.08 0.10
N LEU A 22 7.57 -3.46 -0.40
CA LEU A 22 6.47 -3.02 0.45
C LEU A 22 5.63 -4.20 0.93
N LYS A 23 4.87 -3.93 2.00
CA LYS A 23 3.83 -4.81 2.53
C LYS A 23 2.67 -3.95 3.01
N PHE A 24 1.44 -4.44 2.89
CA PHE A 24 0.32 -3.81 3.56
C PHE A 24 0.54 -3.82 5.08
N GLY A 25 0.09 -2.75 5.74
CA GLY A 25 0.36 -2.50 7.15
C GLY A 25 1.68 -1.76 7.44
N MET A 26 2.58 -1.62 6.46
CA MET A 26 3.85 -0.91 6.64
C MET A 26 3.62 0.57 6.93
N SER A 27 4.37 1.13 7.88
CA SER A 27 4.27 2.55 8.26
C SER A 27 4.91 3.48 7.22
N GLN A 28 4.53 4.76 7.25
CA GLN A 28 5.14 5.77 6.38
C GLN A 28 6.65 5.91 6.58
N ASP A 29 7.13 5.78 7.82
CA ASP A 29 8.54 5.92 8.13
C ASP A 29 9.35 4.76 7.54
N GLU A 30 8.78 3.54 7.53
CA GLU A 30 9.38 2.38 6.86
C GLU A 30 9.39 2.55 5.34
N VAL A 31 8.30 3.04 4.74
CA VAL A 31 8.24 3.34 3.30
C VAL A 31 9.29 4.40 2.92
N MET A 32 9.38 5.48 3.68
CA MET A 32 10.37 6.54 3.44
C MET A 32 11.81 6.07 3.69
N LYS A 33 12.02 5.05 4.53
CA LYS A 33 13.34 4.42 4.70
C LYS A 33 13.77 3.66 3.44
N ILE A 34 12.82 3.11 2.68
CA ILE A 34 13.07 2.38 1.43
C ILE A 34 13.24 3.37 0.27
N PHE A 35 12.24 4.21 0.01
CA PHE A 35 12.20 5.06 -1.19
C PHE A 35 12.75 6.48 -0.97
N GLY A 36 13.01 6.86 0.28
CA GLY A 36 13.36 8.23 0.62
C GLY A 36 12.15 9.15 0.72
N LYS A 37 12.41 10.46 0.69
CA LYS A 37 11.39 11.50 0.81
C LYS A 37 10.45 11.47 -0.41
N PRO A 38 9.11 11.53 -0.21
CA PRO A 38 8.16 11.64 -1.31
C PRO A 38 8.26 13.00 -2.02
N ASP A 39 7.76 13.06 -3.25
CA ASP A 39 7.68 14.29 -4.02
C ASP A 39 6.60 15.23 -3.47
N ALA A 40 5.47 14.67 -3.02
CA ALA A 40 4.38 15.39 -2.36
C ALA A 40 3.67 14.54 -1.31
N VAL A 41 2.87 15.19 -0.46
CA VAL A 41 2.04 14.52 0.56
C VAL A 41 0.65 15.15 0.58
N SER A 42 -0.37 14.39 0.98
CA SER A 42 -1.73 14.94 1.08
C SER A 42 -1.88 15.98 2.20
N THR A 43 -2.82 16.90 1.99
CA THR A 43 -3.28 17.85 3.02
C THR A 43 -4.09 17.15 4.11
N MET A 44 -4.79 16.07 3.75
CA MET A 44 -5.51 15.22 4.70
C MET A 44 -4.54 14.53 5.65
N ARG A 45 -4.81 14.63 6.95
CA ARG A 45 -3.94 14.12 8.01
C ARG A 45 -4.71 13.29 9.03
N SER A 46 -4.09 12.21 9.50
CA SER A 46 -4.53 11.49 10.70
C SER A 46 -3.44 11.55 11.75
N ARG A 47 -3.80 11.97 12.97
CA ARG A 47 -2.86 12.20 14.08
C ARG A 47 -1.65 13.06 13.70
N GLY A 48 -1.86 14.05 12.84
CA GLY A 48 -0.81 14.95 12.37
C GLY A 48 0.09 14.38 11.26
N LYS A 49 -0.04 13.10 10.85
CA LYS A 49 0.68 12.54 9.70
C LYS A 49 -0.17 12.65 8.43
N PRO A 50 0.40 13.01 7.26
CA PRO A 50 -0.32 13.00 5.99
C PRO A 50 -0.85 11.61 5.69
N MET A 51 -1.96 11.47 4.97
CA MET A 51 -2.54 10.13 4.70
C MET A 51 -2.04 9.51 3.38
N ILE A 52 -1.42 10.31 2.51
CA ILE A 52 -0.94 9.86 1.20
C ILE A 52 0.49 10.38 1.01
N LEU A 53 1.35 9.50 0.52
CA LEU A 53 2.68 9.85 0.01
C LEU A 53 2.67 9.68 -1.52
N LYS A 54 3.07 10.72 -2.25
CA LYS A 54 3.17 10.69 -3.71
C LYS A 54 4.62 10.57 -4.14
N TYR A 55 4.89 9.59 -4.98
CA TYR A 55 6.18 9.38 -5.63
C TYR A 55 5.90 9.28 -7.13
N GLN A 56 6.36 10.26 -7.90
CA GLN A 56 6.05 10.37 -9.33
C GLN A 56 4.54 10.23 -9.59
N ASP A 57 4.15 9.21 -10.35
CA ASP A 57 2.79 8.81 -10.75
C ASP A 57 2.14 7.80 -9.79
N MET A 58 2.83 7.38 -8.72
CA MET A 58 2.32 6.45 -7.73
C MET A 58 1.88 7.18 -6.45
N GLU A 59 0.75 6.77 -5.91
CA GLU A 59 0.23 7.20 -4.63
C GLU A 59 0.14 6.04 -3.64
N LEU A 60 0.75 6.22 -2.47
CA LEU A 60 0.73 5.26 -1.37
C LEU A 60 -0.23 5.78 -0.30
N HIS A 61 -1.33 5.08 -0.09
CA HIS A 61 -2.43 5.48 0.81
C HIS A 61 -2.31 4.73 2.14
N PHE A 62 -2.42 5.47 3.24
CA PHE A 62 -2.27 4.96 4.61
C PHE A 62 -3.58 5.08 5.38
N ASP A 63 -3.90 4.05 6.18
CA ASP A 63 -5.16 4.04 6.94
C ASP A 63 -5.18 5.15 8.01
N GLY A 64 -6.32 5.82 8.16
CA GLY A 64 -6.54 6.79 9.22
C GLY A 64 -6.78 6.18 10.60
N LYS A 65 -7.06 4.86 10.67
CA LYS A 65 -7.34 4.11 11.92
C LYS A 65 -6.07 3.67 12.64
N ALA A 66 -6.20 2.78 13.63
CA ALA A 66 -5.21 2.49 14.67
C ALA A 66 -3.81 2.08 14.19
N HIS A 67 -3.67 1.54 12.97
CA HIS A 67 -2.40 0.99 12.49
C HIS A 67 -1.62 1.90 11.53
N HIS A 68 -2.24 2.96 10.97
CA HIS A 68 -1.61 3.90 10.03
C HIS A 68 -0.73 3.26 8.94
N GLY A 69 -1.10 2.05 8.53
CA GLY A 69 -0.34 1.23 7.61
C GLY A 69 -0.75 1.49 6.17
N LEU A 70 0.17 1.21 5.25
CA LEU A 70 -0.10 1.15 3.82
C LEU A 70 -1.27 0.20 3.57
N HIS A 71 -2.31 0.65 2.88
CA HIS A 71 -3.50 -0.17 2.59
C HIS A 71 -3.95 -0.11 1.13
N LEU A 72 -3.49 0.89 0.37
CA LEU A 72 -3.77 1.01 -1.05
C LEU A 72 -2.55 1.62 -1.76
N ILE A 73 -2.27 1.11 -2.94
CA ILE A 73 -1.29 1.63 -3.87
C ILE A 73 -2.07 2.00 -5.12
N TYR A 74 -1.97 3.25 -5.55
CA TYR A 74 -2.65 3.75 -6.73
C TYR A 74 -1.60 4.28 -7.71
N SER A 75 -1.90 4.17 -9.00
CA SER A 75 -1.07 4.65 -10.10
C SER A 75 -1.95 5.51 -10.99
N ASP A 76 -1.43 6.67 -11.41
CA ASP A 76 -2.10 7.52 -12.39
C ASP A 76 -2.18 6.81 -13.78
N ASP A 77 -1.29 5.86 -14.06
CA ASP A 77 -1.42 4.90 -15.16
C ASP A 77 -2.40 3.77 -14.76
N GLU A 78 -3.39 3.42 -15.59
CA GLU A 78 -4.45 2.44 -15.26
C GLU A 78 -3.89 1.08 -14.79
N ILE A 79 -3.73 0.89 -13.48
CA ILE A 79 -3.49 -0.42 -12.87
C ILE A 79 -4.82 -0.89 -12.25
N GLU A 80 -5.40 -1.95 -12.81
CA GLU A 80 -6.49 -2.67 -12.16
C GLU A 80 -5.88 -3.59 -11.08
N LEU A 81 -5.98 -3.18 -9.80
CA LEU A 81 -5.56 -4.00 -8.66
C LEU A 81 -6.76 -4.75 -8.10
N SER A 82 -6.83 -6.06 -8.34
CA SER A 82 -7.84 -6.93 -7.75
C SER A 82 -7.45 -7.31 -6.31
N ILE A 83 -8.37 -7.08 -5.37
CA ILE A 83 -8.29 -7.66 -4.02
C ILE A 83 -9.00 -9.01 -4.10
N THR A 84 -8.27 -10.12 -4.11
CA THR A 84 -8.89 -11.42 -3.89
C THR A 84 -9.15 -11.57 -2.39
N ALA A 85 -10.41 -11.44 -1.99
CA ALA A 85 -10.85 -11.86 -0.67
C ALA A 85 -10.84 -13.39 -0.64
N GLU A 86 -9.68 -14.00 -0.38
CA GLU A 86 -9.59 -15.40 0.01
C GLU A 86 -9.75 -15.50 1.53
N ASP A 87 -10.89 -15.03 2.05
CA ASP A 87 -11.33 -15.43 3.37
C ASP A 87 -12.06 -16.77 3.19
N GLU A 88 -11.32 -17.87 3.40
CA GLU A 88 -11.90 -19.18 3.70
C GLU A 88 -12.70 -19.07 5.02
N GLU A 89 -13.94 -18.61 4.95
CA GLU A 89 -14.90 -18.81 6.02
C GLU A 89 -15.32 -20.28 6.00
N ARG A 90 -14.45 -21.15 6.52
CA ARG A 90 -14.73 -22.56 6.81
C ARG A 90 -15.82 -22.62 7.88
N SER A 91 -17.07 -22.45 7.46
CA SER A 91 -18.25 -22.78 8.25
C SER A 91 -18.24 -24.27 8.52
N LYS A 92 -17.78 -24.69 9.71
CA LYS A 92 -18.06 -26.04 10.20
C LYS A 92 -19.53 -26.11 10.59
N PRO A 93 -20.36 -26.98 10.00
CA PRO A 93 -21.68 -27.23 10.56
C PRO A 93 -21.50 -27.93 11.90
N TYR A 94 -22.12 -27.36 12.93
CA TYR A 94 -22.28 -27.96 14.25
C TYR A 94 -23.07 -29.27 14.06
N GLU A 95 -22.46 -30.42 14.34
CA GLU A 95 -23.22 -31.66 14.56
C GLU A 95 -23.86 -31.56 15.95
N SER A 96 -25.20 -31.52 15.99
CA SER A 96 -25.96 -31.68 17.23
C SER A 96 -26.04 -33.17 17.57
N LEU A 97 -25.68 -33.49 18.81
CA LEU A 97 -25.94 -34.77 19.48
C LEU A 97 -27.44 -35.08 19.51
#